data_AF-A0A6H0HCG5-F1
#
_entry.id   AF-A0A6H0HCG5-F1
#
_cell.length_a   1.000
_cell.length_b   1.000
_cell.length_c   1.000
_cell.angle_alpha   90.00
_cell.angle_beta   90.00
_cell.angle_gamma   90.00
#
_symmetry.space_group_name_H-M   'P 1'
#
loop_
_entity.id
_entity.type
_entity.pdbx_description
1 polymer ?
#
loop_
_entity_poly.entity_id
_entity_poly.type
_entity_poly.pdbx_seq_one_letter_code
_entity_poly.pdbx_strand_id
1 'polypeptide(L)'
;MVFSKFFDPKNGFAFYHIFSTKKNRDILIHFFNDILGLTGEAEVKDVNFLSHVQNPGIAAKKESIVDVLYRDSTGVQFICEMQVAKITSF
;
A
#
# COMPACT_ATOMS: atom_id res chain seq x y z
N MET A 1 -25.26 -8.30 6.53
CA MET A 1 -24.79 -7.07 7.23
C MET A 1 -23.98 -6.25 6.24
N VAL A 2 -24.36 -5.00 5.96
CA VAL A 2 -23.74 -4.17 4.91
C VAL A 2 -22.38 -3.58 5.34
N PHE A 3 -22.12 -3.50 6.65
CA PHE A 3 -20.88 -2.95 7.23
C PHE A 3 -19.60 -3.72 6.88
N SER A 4 -19.65 -5.06 6.80
CA SER A 4 -18.46 -5.87 6.49
C SER A 4 -17.93 -5.62 5.08
N LYS A 5 -18.79 -5.21 4.14
CA LYS A 5 -18.38 -4.94 2.75
C LYS A 5 -17.53 -3.67 2.63
N PHE A 6 -17.83 -2.64 3.43
CA PHE A 6 -17.13 -1.35 3.39
C PHE A 6 -15.85 -1.33 4.23
N PHE A 7 -15.75 -2.18 5.25
CA PHE A 7 -14.55 -2.35 6.06
C PHE A 7 -13.67 -3.54 5.62
N ASP A 8 -13.99 -4.20 4.50
CA ASP A 8 -13.12 -5.24 3.95
C ASP A 8 -11.82 -4.59 3.42
N PRO A 9 -10.63 -4.88 3.99
CA PRO A 9 -9.36 -4.32 3.53
C PRO A 9 -9.01 -4.77 2.10
N LYS A 10 -9.69 -5.75 1.52
CA LYS A 10 -9.57 -6.11 0.10
C LYS A 10 -10.30 -5.12 -0.81
N ASN A 11 -11.14 -4.24 -0.27
CA ASN A 11 -11.70 -3.13 -1.02
C ASN A 11 -10.72 -1.94 -0.96
N GLY A 12 -10.55 -1.23 -2.09
CA GLY A 12 -9.57 -0.16 -2.18
C GLY A 12 -9.83 1.02 -1.24
N PHE A 13 -11.08 1.26 -0.86
CA PHE A 13 -11.46 2.36 0.03
C PHE A 13 -11.01 2.11 1.48
N ALA A 14 -11.32 0.94 2.03
CA ALA A 14 -10.90 0.52 3.36
C ALA A 14 -9.39 0.37 3.42
N PHE A 15 -8.78 -0.21 2.38
CA PHE A 15 -7.33 -0.31 2.29
C PHE A 15 -6.68 1.07 2.38
N TYR A 16 -7.11 2.02 1.55
CA TYR A 16 -6.63 3.40 1.59
C TYR A 16 -6.84 4.02 2.97
N HIS A 17 -7.99 3.80 3.61
CA HIS A 17 -8.27 4.41 4.91
C HIS A 17 -7.42 3.82 6.05
N ILE A 18 -7.19 2.51 6.03
CA ILE A 18 -6.38 1.80 7.03
C ILE A 18 -4.90 2.15 6.85
N PHE A 19 -4.43 2.22 5.60
CA PHE A 19 -3.00 2.29 5.33
C PHE A 19 -2.53 3.69 4.93
N SER A 20 -3.34 4.53 4.30
CA SER A 20 -2.91 5.80 3.68
C SER A 20 -2.96 7.05 4.58
N THR A 21 -3.25 6.90 5.89
CA THR A 21 -3.24 8.04 6.81
C THR A 21 -1.88 8.18 7.49
N LYS A 22 -1.45 9.42 7.76
CA LYS A 22 -0.19 9.67 8.48
C LYS A 22 -0.13 8.98 9.86
N LYS A 23 -1.28 8.80 10.51
CA LYS A 23 -1.41 8.13 11.81
C LYS A 23 -1.10 6.63 11.73
N ASN A 24 -1.24 6.03 10.56
CA ASN A 24 -1.14 4.57 10.39
C ASN A 24 0.17 4.16 9.68
N ARG A 25 1.17 5.05 9.61
CA ARG A 25 2.47 4.75 9.00
C ARG A 25 3.17 3.58 9.67
N ASP A 26 3.15 3.52 11.00
CA ASP A 26 3.81 2.45 11.75
C ASP A 26 3.20 1.08 11.43
N ILE A 27 1.88 1.02 11.28
CA ILE A 27 1.16 -0.19 10.87
C ILE A 27 1.63 -0.66 9.48
N LEU A 28 1.84 0.28 8.55
CA LEU A 28 2.32 -0.02 7.21
C LEU A 28 3.77 -0.54 7.23
N ILE A 29 4.63 0.04 8.06
CA ILE A 29 6.02 -0.39 8.23
C ILE A 29 6.06 -1.83 8.75
N HIS A 30 5.32 -2.12 9.83
CA HIS A 30 5.22 -3.47 10.37
C HIS A 30 4.65 -4.44 9.35
N PHE A 31 3.57 -4.06 8.67
CA PHE A 31 2.97 -4.88 7.62
C PHE A 31 3.97 -5.25 6.51
N PHE A 32 4.75 -4.30 6.01
CA PHE A 32 5.76 -4.57 4.99
C PHE A 32 6.88 -5.46 5.51
N ASN A 33 7.40 -5.17 6.70
CA ASN A 33 8.45 -5.99 7.31
C ASN A 33 7.97 -7.43 7.53
N ASP A 34 6.74 -7.63 7.98
CA ASP A 34 6.18 -8.95 8.24
C ASP A 34 5.86 -9.72 6.95
N ILE A 35 5.20 -9.08 5.98
CA ILE A 35 4.75 -9.77 4.76
C ILE A 35 5.90 -10.05 3.79
N LEU A 36 6.94 -9.21 3.78
CA LEU A 36 8.12 -9.38 2.94
C LEU A 36 9.29 -10.04 3.69
N GLY A 37 9.15 -10.29 5.00
CA GLY A 37 10.21 -10.90 5.83
C GLY A 37 11.47 -10.04 5.95
N LEU A 38 11.32 -8.72 5.94
CA LEU A 38 12.45 -7.78 5.95
C LEU A 38 13.01 -7.64 7.36
N THR A 39 14.31 -7.83 7.50
CA THR A 39 15.03 -7.78 8.77
C THR A 39 16.41 -7.16 8.59
N GLY A 40 17.01 -6.68 9.69
CA GLY A 40 18.35 -6.09 9.66
C GLY A 40 18.44 -4.90 8.71
N GLU A 41 19.37 -4.96 7.76
CA GLU A 41 19.63 -3.84 6.84
C GLU A 41 18.45 -3.56 5.89
N ALA A 42 17.68 -4.61 5.54
CA ALA A 42 16.53 -4.53 4.64
C ALA A 42 15.24 -4.04 5.32
N GLU A 43 15.26 -3.89 6.66
CA GLU A 43 14.10 -3.46 7.43
C GLU A 43 13.64 -2.06 7.00
N VAL A 44 12.34 -1.92 6.75
CA VAL A 44 11.72 -0.64 6.43
C VAL A 44 11.74 0.26 7.67
N LYS A 45 12.21 1.49 7.50
CA LYS A 45 12.28 2.51 8.56
C LYS A 45 11.37 3.70 8.34
N ASP A 46 11.05 4.03 7.10
CA ASP A 46 10.11 5.10 6.78
C ASP A 46 9.27 4.75 5.56
N VAL A 47 8.05 5.29 5.52
CA VAL A 47 7.08 5.11 4.45
C VAL A 47 6.41 6.43 4.12
N ASN A 48 6.31 6.73 2.83
CA ASN A 48 5.63 7.90 2.30
C ASN A 48 4.67 7.49 1.19
N PHE A 49 3.42 7.98 1.27
CA PHE A 49 2.46 7.85 0.18
C PHE A 49 2.87 8.75 -0.96
N LEU A 50 2.97 8.20 -2.16
CA LEU A 50 3.18 8.98 -3.35
C LEU A 50 1.83 9.61 -3.72
N SER A 51 1.76 10.94 -3.71
CA SER A 51 0.55 11.63 -4.15
C SER A 51 0.42 11.46 -5.66
N HIS A 52 -0.71 10.91 -6.06
CA HIS A 52 -1.04 10.72 -7.45
C HIS A 52 -1.49 12.07 -8.03
N VAL A 53 -0.57 12.84 -8.61
CA VAL A 53 -0.95 13.89 -9.57
C VAL A 53 -1.39 13.16 -10.84
N GLN A 54 -2.65 12.71 -10.85
CA GLN A 54 -3.18 11.90 -11.94
C GLN A 54 -3.76 12.80 -13.03
N ASN A 55 -3.10 12.80 -14.18
CA ASN A 55 -3.73 13.18 -15.43
C ASN A 55 -4.91 12.21 -15.68
N PRO A 56 -6.16 12.69 -15.86
CA PRO A 56 -7.36 11.83 -15.90
C PRO A 56 -7.30 10.68 -16.93
N GLY A 57 -6.51 10.82 -18.00
CA GLY A 57 -6.32 9.74 -18.99
C GLY A 57 -5.49 8.54 -18.49
N ILE A 58 -4.67 8.72 -17.45
CA ILE A 58 -3.80 7.68 -16.87
C ILE A 58 -4.50 7.00 -15.68
N ALA A 59 -5.31 7.76 -14.92
CA ALA A 59 -6.09 7.24 -13.79
C ALA A 59 -7.00 6.06 -14.18
N ALA A 60 -7.63 6.14 -15.35
CA ALA A 60 -8.53 5.08 -15.86
C ALA A 60 -7.80 3.76 -16.17
N LYS A 61 -6.47 3.77 -16.31
CA LYS A 61 -5.65 2.58 -16.57
C LYS A 61 -4.94 2.05 -15.33
N LYS A 62 -4.98 2.76 -14.20
CA LYS A 62 -4.25 2.33 -13.00
C LYS A 62 -5.11 1.35 -12.21
N GLU A 63 -4.66 0.10 -12.18
CA GLU A 63 -5.30 -0.97 -11.39
C GLU A 63 -4.78 -1.02 -9.94
N SER A 64 -3.83 -0.15 -9.58
CA SER A 64 -3.26 -0.08 -8.22
C SER A 64 -4.11 0.75 -7.27
N ILE A 65 -4.26 0.26 -6.05
CA ILE A 65 -5.03 0.87 -4.97
C ILE A 65 -4.22 1.98 -4.28
N VAL A 66 -2.94 1.74 -3.99
CA VAL A 66 -2.02 2.69 -3.33
C VAL A 66 -0.59 2.46 -3.83
N ASP A 67 0.15 3.55 -4.03
CA ASP A 67 1.60 3.50 -4.20
C ASP A 67 2.30 4.03 -2.95
N VAL A 68 3.24 3.25 -2.45
CA VAL A 68 4.03 3.59 -1.27
C VAL A 68 5.50 3.63 -1.65
N LEU A 69 6.17 4.74 -1.33
CA LEU A 69 7.61 4.82 -1.31
C LEU A 69 8.09 4.46 0.09
N TYR A 70 8.82 3.35 0.24
CA TYR A 70 9.45 2.99 1.51
C TYR A 70 10.97 3.12 1.42
N ARG A 71 11.59 3.35 2.58
CA ARG A 71 13.05 3.46 2.73
C ARG A 71 13.55 2.43 3.74
N ASP A 72 14.59 1.71 3.38
CA ASP A 72 15.26 0.77 4.28
C ASP A 72 16.27 1.48 5.20
N SER A 73 16.92 0.71 6.07
CA SER A 73 17.90 1.25 7.03
C SER A 73 19.18 1.79 6.37
N THR A 74 19.48 1.38 5.13
CA THR A 74 20.64 1.84 4.36
C THR A 74 20.35 3.10 3.56
N GLY A 75 19.08 3.51 3.51
CA GLY A 75 18.60 4.70 2.81
C GLY A 75 18.09 4.42 1.39
N VAL A 76 18.12 3.16 0.94
CA VAL A 76 17.60 2.76 -0.38
C VAL A 76 16.09 2.90 -0.38
N GLN A 77 15.56 3.42 -1.49
CA GLN A 77 14.13 3.67 -1.66
C GLN A 77 13.52 2.69 -2.64
N PHE A 78 12.33 2.21 -2.29
CA PHE A 78 11.57 1.24 -3.08
C PHE A 78 10.15 1.74 -3.27
N ILE A 79 9.60 1.53 -4.46
CA ILE A 79 8.19 1.80 -4.76
C ILE A 79 7.45 0.47 -4.67
N CYS A 80 6.48 0.39 -3.75
CA CYS A 80 5.55 -0.72 -3.63
C CYS A 80 4.19 -0.28 -4.15
N GLU A 81 3.69 -0.98 -5.18
CA GLU A 81 2.33 -0.81 -5.68
C GLU A 81 1.42 -1.88 -5.12
N MET A 82 0.33 -1.47 -4.48
CA MET A 82 -0.64 -2.39 -3.89
C MET A 82 -1.78 -2.62 -4.85
N GLN A 83 -2.05 -3.88 -5.19
CA GLN A 83 -3.05 -4.27 -6.17
C GLN A 83 -3.90 -5.42 -5.63
N VAL A 84 -5.20 -5.44 -5.98
CA VAL A 84 -6.04 -6.62 -5.75
C VAL A 84 -6.03 -7.42 -7.03
N ALA A 85 -5.47 -8.62 -6.98
CA ALA A 85 -5.45 -9.52 -8.12
C ALA A 85 -6.89 -9.81 -8.57
N LYS A 86 -7.21 -9.44 -9.82
CA LYS A 86 -8.40 -9.95 -10.49
C LYS A 86 -8.11 -11.41 -10.86
N ILE A 87 -8.53 -12.33 -10.00
CA ILE A 87 -8.47 -13.75 -10.35
C ILE A 87 -9.58 -13.97 -11.37
N THR A 88 -9.22 -14.03 -12.65
CA THR A 88 -10.09 -14.61 -13.67
C THR A 88 -10.13 -16.10 -13.37
N SER A 89 -11.26 -16.61 -12.91
CA SER A 89 -11.50 -18.01 -12.60
C SER A 89 -10.93 -18.93 -13.70
N PHE A 90 -10.22 -19.99 -13.30
CA PHE A 90 -9.80 -21.08 -14.20
C PHE A 90 -11.01 -21.86 -14.72
#